data_AF-A0A965U2C3-F1
#
_entry.id   AF-A0A965U2C3-F1
#
_cell.length_a   1.000
_cell.length_b   1.000
_cell.length_c   1.000
_cell.angle_alpha   90.00
_cell.angle_beta   90.00
_cell.angle_gamma   90.00
#
_symmetry.space_group_name_H-M   'P 1'
#
loop_
_entity.id
_entity.type
_entity.pdbx_description
1 polymer ?
#
loop_
_entity_poly.entity_id
_entity_poly.type
_entity_poly.pdbx_seq_one_letter_code
_entity_poly.pdbx_strand_id
1 'polypeptide(L)'
;MNIMEIGILIFIIIETLNILLLYFAPGMKMGNALGVFKAWDKAQEDENMNAFAHYMACWLAGTKLIFILVGVVVIIWGNIETQLATAAALVLSISSFFWRLYPSIRKMDKTGQIDPKGYSKTLLEMIVVFIGGFIIIFVIGLLQYLRV
;
A
#
# COMPACT_ATOMS: atom_id res chain seq x y z
N MET A 1 18.01 14.83 -7.85
CA MET A 1 16.99 14.37 -6.90
C MET A 1 17.57 14.33 -5.51
N ASN A 2 16.81 14.73 -4.50
CA ASN A 2 17.17 14.60 -3.08
C ASN A 2 16.67 13.26 -2.50
N ILE A 3 17.02 12.95 -1.25
CA ILE A 3 16.66 11.68 -0.60
C ILE A 3 15.14 11.50 -0.45
N MET A 4 14.39 12.59 -0.27
CA MET A 4 12.94 12.55 -0.14
C MET A 4 12.29 12.22 -1.49
N GLU A 5 12.75 12.84 -2.57
CA GLU A 5 12.29 12.54 -3.93
C GLU A 5 12.56 11.08 -4.31
N ILE A 6 13.71 10.52 -3.91
CA ILE A 6 14.02 9.10 -4.11
C ILE A 6 13.02 8.22 -3.34
N GLY A 7 12.74 8.55 -2.08
CA GLY A 7 11.75 7.80 -1.28
C GLY A 7 10.34 7.84 -1.86
N ILE A 8 9.90 9.02 -2.30
CA ILE A 8 8.59 9.20 -2.94
C ILE A 8 8.56 8.50 -4.32
N LEU A 9 9.66 8.48 -5.06
CA LEU A 9 9.74 7.75 -6.33
C LEU A 9 9.60 6.23 -6.11
N ILE A 10 10.28 5.67 -5.09
CA ILE A 10 10.14 4.26 -4.73
C ILE A 10 8.69 3.94 -4.35
N PHE A 11 8.05 4.80 -3.56
CA PHE A 11 6.62 4.69 -3.24
C PHE A 11 5.76 4.59 -4.51
N ILE A 12 5.94 5.53 -5.44
CA ILE A 12 5.20 5.58 -6.70
C ILE A 12 5.38 4.30 -7.51
N ILE A 13 6.60 3.79 -7.62
CA ILE A 13 6.89 2.56 -8.37
C ILE A 13 6.16 1.37 -7.73
N ILE A 14 6.25 1.21 -6.41
CA ILE A 14 5.58 0.12 -5.68
C ILE A 14 4.06 0.22 -5.81
N GLU A 15 3.48 1.40 -5.67
CA GLU A 15 2.04 1.59 -5.82
C GLU A 15 1.57 1.38 -7.25
N THR A 16 2.39 1.73 -8.25
CA THR A 16 2.10 1.43 -9.65
C THR A 16 2.00 -0.08 -9.87
N LEU A 17 2.96 -0.84 -9.34
CA LEU A 17 2.92 -2.31 -9.41
C LEU A 17 1.67 -2.88 -8.71
N ASN A 18 1.28 -2.33 -7.56
CA ASN A 18 0.06 -2.73 -6.86
C ASN A 18 -1.20 -2.48 -7.70
N ILE A 19 -1.29 -1.33 -8.37
CA ILE A 19 -2.42 -0.99 -9.24
C ILE A 19 -2.49 -1.92 -10.45
N LEU A 20 -1.36 -2.21 -11.09
CA LEU A 20 -1.30 -3.13 -12.22
C LEU A 20 -1.83 -4.52 -11.81
N LEU A 21 -1.45 -5.01 -10.63
CA LEU A 21 -1.98 -6.25 -10.09
C LEU A 21 -3.49 -6.20 -9.88
N LEU A 22 -4.01 -5.12 -9.27
CA LEU A 22 -5.44 -5.01 -8.99
C LEU A 22 -6.31 -4.89 -10.25
N TYR A 23 -5.82 -4.22 -11.30
CA TYR A 23 -6.57 -4.09 -12.57
C TYR A 23 -6.50 -5.34 -13.44
N PHE A 24 -5.32 -5.94 -13.56
CA PHE A 24 -5.08 -6.97 -14.58
C PHE A 24 -5.03 -8.38 -14.03
N ALA A 25 -4.72 -8.55 -12.74
CA ALA A 25 -4.57 -9.86 -12.14
C ALA A 25 -4.96 -9.91 -10.64
N PRO A 26 -6.17 -9.43 -10.25
CA PRO A 26 -6.57 -9.33 -8.85
C PRO A 26 -6.64 -10.68 -8.13
N GLY A 27 -6.79 -11.79 -8.84
CA GLY A 27 -6.78 -13.14 -8.29
C GLY A 27 -5.40 -13.72 -7.96
N MET A 28 -4.30 -13.00 -8.19
CA MET A 28 -2.98 -13.50 -7.79
C MET A 28 -2.81 -13.55 -6.27
N LYS A 29 -1.99 -14.51 -5.81
CA LYS A 29 -1.61 -14.66 -4.39
C LYS A 29 -0.33 -13.92 -4.02
N MET A 30 0.20 -13.10 -4.94
CA MET A 30 1.42 -12.31 -4.76
C MET A 30 1.11 -10.82 -4.74
N GLY A 31 1.99 -10.04 -4.10
CA GLY A 31 1.81 -8.59 -3.96
C GLY A 31 0.56 -8.25 -3.14
N ASN A 32 -0.06 -7.11 -3.45
CA ASN A 32 -1.28 -6.62 -2.81
C ASN A 32 -2.56 -7.02 -3.59
N ALA A 33 -2.54 -8.16 -4.26
CA ALA A 33 -3.70 -8.73 -4.93
C ALA A 33 -4.66 -9.42 -3.93
N LEU A 34 -5.85 -9.78 -4.39
CA LEU A 34 -6.95 -10.30 -3.57
C LEU A 34 -7.01 -11.83 -3.53
N GLY A 35 -6.21 -12.55 -4.33
CA GLY A 35 -6.21 -14.01 -4.40
C GLY A 35 -5.81 -14.71 -3.10
N VAL A 36 -5.22 -13.99 -2.14
CA VAL A 36 -4.93 -14.53 -0.80
C VAL A 36 -6.19 -14.74 0.04
N PHE A 37 -7.31 -14.10 -0.32
CA PHE A 37 -8.59 -14.26 0.36
C PHE A 37 -9.38 -15.36 -0.34
N LYS A 38 -9.71 -16.46 0.36
CA LYS A 38 -10.55 -17.53 -0.22
C LYS A 38 -11.95 -17.04 -0.64
N ALA A 39 -12.39 -15.92 -0.08
CA ALA A 39 -13.62 -15.26 -0.49
C ALA A 39 -13.55 -14.72 -1.93
N TRP A 40 -12.36 -14.42 -2.46
CA TRP A 40 -12.18 -14.02 -3.85
C TRP A 40 -12.60 -15.15 -4.80
N ASP A 41 -12.08 -16.36 -4.59
CA ASP A 41 -12.39 -17.54 -5.41
C ASP A 41 -13.88 -17.87 -5.34
N LYS A 42 -14.48 -17.85 -4.14
CA LYS A 42 -15.92 -18.06 -3.95
C LYS A 42 -16.77 -16.99 -4.65
N ALA A 43 -16.33 -15.74 -4.65
CA ALA A 43 -17.04 -14.68 -5.35
C ALA A 43 -17.03 -14.89 -6.88
N GLN A 44 -16.12 -15.70 -7.42
CA GLN A 44 -16.12 -16.00 -8.86
C GLN A 44 -17.25 -16.96 -9.27
N GLU A 45 -17.83 -17.70 -8.33
CA GLU A 45 -18.90 -18.68 -8.58
C GLU A 45 -20.29 -18.04 -8.75
N ASP A 46 -20.46 -16.81 -8.27
CA ASP A 46 -21.71 -16.03 -8.37
C ASP A 46 -21.50 -14.77 -9.20
N GLU A 47 -22.30 -14.57 -10.24
CA GLU A 47 -22.11 -13.47 -11.20
C GLU A 47 -22.22 -12.08 -10.54
N ASN A 48 -23.13 -11.91 -9.58
CA ASN A 48 -23.32 -10.63 -8.89
C ASN A 48 -22.15 -10.34 -7.94
N MET A 49 -21.70 -11.34 -7.19
CA MET A 49 -20.55 -11.21 -6.29
C MET A 49 -19.25 -11.04 -7.07
N ASN A 50 -19.12 -11.68 -8.23
CA ASN A 50 -17.99 -11.50 -9.12
C ASN A 50 -17.89 -10.03 -9.57
N ALA A 51 -18.99 -9.48 -10.11
CA ALA A 51 -19.05 -8.11 -10.57
C ALA A 51 -18.74 -7.11 -9.43
N PHE A 52 -19.32 -7.34 -8.25
CA PHE A 52 -19.06 -6.52 -7.07
C PHE A 52 -17.60 -6.58 -6.60
N ALA A 53 -17.01 -7.77 -6.51
CA ALA A 53 -15.63 -7.95 -6.09
C ALA A 53 -14.63 -7.28 -7.04
N HIS A 54 -14.84 -7.40 -8.36
CA HIS A 54 -14.02 -6.71 -9.36
C HIS A 54 -14.20 -5.20 -9.30
N TYR A 55 -15.43 -4.71 -9.13
CA TYR A 55 -15.67 -3.28 -8.93
C TYR A 55 -14.92 -2.75 -7.69
N MET A 56 -14.94 -3.48 -6.58
CA MET A 56 -14.19 -3.13 -5.37
C MET A 56 -12.67 -3.15 -5.59
N ALA A 57 -12.14 -4.13 -6.33
CA ALA A 57 -10.71 -4.21 -6.67
C ALA A 57 -10.29 -2.99 -7.52
N CYS A 58 -11.06 -2.67 -8.56
CA CYS A 58 -10.84 -1.51 -9.42
C CYS A 58 -11.00 -0.19 -8.67
N TRP A 59 -11.94 -0.09 -7.74
CA TRP A 59 -12.12 1.08 -6.90
C TRP A 59 -10.89 1.30 -6.00
N LEU A 60 -10.40 0.25 -5.35
CA LEU A 60 -9.16 0.30 -4.56
C LEU A 60 -7.97 0.72 -5.43
N ALA A 61 -7.83 0.17 -6.64
CA ALA A 61 -6.80 0.58 -7.59
C ALA A 61 -6.91 2.07 -7.96
N GLY A 62 -8.12 2.56 -8.22
CA GLY A 62 -8.39 3.97 -8.49
C GLY A 62 -7.99 4.89 -7.35
N THR A 63 -8.24 4.51 -6.09
CA THR A 63 -7.77 5.30 -4.94
C THR A 63 -6.25 5.36 -4.85
N LYS A 64 -5.55 4.27 -5.18
CA LYS A 64 -4.08 4.23 -5.25
C LYS A 64 -3.51 5.14 -6.33
N LEU A 65 -4.21 5.27 -7.46
CA LEU A 65 -3.81 6.15 -8.56
C LEU A 65 -3.72 7.60 -8.10
N ILE A 66 -4.64 8.05 -7.23
CA ILE A 66 -4.60 9.40 -6.66
C ILE A 66 -3.28 9.64 -5.91
N PHE A 67 -2.85 8.68 -5.07
CA PHE A 67 -1.59 8.80 -4.32
C PHE A 67 -0.37 8.85 -5.24
N ILE A 68 -0.38 8.09 -6.35
CA ILE A 68 0.69 8.14 -7.36
C ILE A 68 0.75 9.51 -8.01
N LEU A 69 -0.39 10.03 -8.50
CA LEU A 69 -0.45 11.31 -9.19
C LEU A 69 -0.05 12.46 -8.26
N VAL A 70 -0.52 12.44 -7.01
CA VAL A 70 -0.08 13.41 -5.99
C VAL A 70 1.42 13.27 -5.71
N GLY A 71 1.95 12.05 -5.60
CA GLY A 71 3.38 11.80 -5.43
C GLY A 71 4.21 12.38 -6.57
N VAL A 72 3.77 12.21 -7.83
CA VAL A 72 4.42 12.80 -9.00
C VAL A 72 4.44 14.32 -8.90
N VAL A 73 3.31 14.93 -8.49
CA VAL A 73 3.25 16.39 -8.29
C VAL A 73 4.24 16.85 -7.21
N VAL A 74 4.34 16.13 -6.09
CA VAL A 74 5.28 16.43 -5.01
C VAL A 74 6.74 16.30 -5.46
N ILE A 75 7.07 15.36 -6.33
CA ILE A 75 8.43 15.23 -6.90
C ILE A 75 8.76 16.40 -7.83
N ILE A 76 7.84 16.77 -8.73
CA ILE A 76 8.13 17.76 -9.78
C ILE A 76 8.07 19.19 -9.25
N TRP A 77 7.11 19.50 -8.36
CA TRP A 77 6.84 20.86 -7.90
C TRP A 77 7.00 21.06 -6.39
N GLY A 78 7.13 20.00 -5.60
CA GLY A 78 7.22 20.11 -4.15
C GLY A 78 8.59 20.60 -3.69
N ASN A 79 8.59 21.54 -2.74
CA ASN A 79 9.81 21.90 -2.00
C ASN A 79 10.12 20.85 -0.91
N ILE A 80 11.28 20.97 -0.26
CA ILE A 80 11.72 20.02 0.77
C ILE A 80 10.75 19.90 1.94
N GLU A 81 10.11 20.99 2.36
CA GLU A 81 9.11 21.00 3.42
C GLU A 81 7.87 20.19 3.03
N THR A 82 7.39 20.36 1.80
CA THR A 82 6.27 19.59 1.24
C THR A 82 6.62 18.11 1.15
N GLN A 83 7.84 17.78 0.75
CA GLN A 83 8.31 16.40 0.65
C GLN A 83 8.43 15.74 2.05
N LEU A 84 8.94 16.45 3.05
CA LEU A 84 8.98 16.00 4.45
C LEU A 84 7.59 15.80 5.03
N ALA A 85 6.69 16.77 4.83
CA ALA A 85 5.29 16.68 5.25
C ALA A 85 4.58 15.49 4.59
N THR A 86 4.86 15.25 3.30
CA THR A 86 4.33 14.10 2.55
C THR A 86 4.79 12.78 3.16
N ALA A 87 6.09 12.63 3.47
CA ALA A 87 6.60 11.41 4.11
C ALA A 87 5.98 11.19 5.50
N ALA A 88 5.82 12.23 6.31
CA ALA A 88 5.14 12.14 7.60
C ALA A 88 3.67 11.72 7.43
N ALA A 89 2.95 12.30 6.47
CA ALA A 89 1.57 11.94 6.16
C ALA A 89 1.44 10.48 5.69
N LEU A 90 2.38 9.99 4.87
CA LEU A 90 2.43 8.59 4.45
C LEU A 90 2.62 7.66 5.63
N VAL A 91 3.59 7.94 6.52
CA VAL A 91 3.83 7.13 7.73
C VAL A 91 2.58 7.05 8.60
N LEU A 92 1.92 8.18 8.86
CA LEU A 92 0.68 8.21 9.65
C LEU A 92 -0.46 7.45 8.96
N SER A 93 -0.65 7.66 7.66
CA SER A 93 -1.68 6.98 6.87
C SER A 93 -1.49 5.47 6.87
N ILE A 94 -0.28 4.97 6.61
CA ILE A 94 0.02 3.54 6.61
C ILE A 94 -0.13 2.96 8.01
N SER A 95 0.24 3.70 9.06
CA SER A 95 0.09 3.26 10.45
C SER A 95 -1.38 3.01 10.85
N SER A 96 -2.35 3.63 10.16
CA SER A 96 -3.77 3.32 10.36
C SER A 96 -4.14 1.84 10.09
N PHE A 97 -3.30 1.13 9.32
CA PHE A 97 -3.39 -0.32 9.11
C PHE A 97 -3.52 -1.10 10.42
N PHE A 98 -2.75 -0.72 11.45
CA PHE A 98 -2.72 -1.44 12.72
C PHE A 98 -4.02 -1.32 13.52
N TRP A 99 -4.85 -0.32 13.23
CA TRP A 99 -6.11 -0.12 13.93
C TRP A 99 -7.22 -1.03 13.41
N ARG A 100 -7.51 -1.04 12.10
CA ARG A 100 -8.67 -1.76 11.55
C ARG A 100 -8.31 -2.94 10.67
N LEU A 101 -7.29 -2.79 9.81
CA LEU A 101 -6.97 -3.80 8.80
C LEU A 101 -6.22 -4.99 9.41
N TYR A 102 -5.22 -4.74 10.25
CA TYR A 102 -4.43 -5.80 10.86
C TYR A 102 -5.26 -6.76 11.75
N PRO A 103 -6.13 -6.26 12.67
CA PRO A 103 -6.98 -7.16 13.44
C PRO A 103 -7.92 -7.99 12.57
N SER A 104 -8.45 -7.40 11.48
CA SER A 104 -9.37 -8.06 10.56
C SER A 104 -8.69 -9.20 9.80
N ILE A 105 -7.53 -8.94 9.17
CA ILE A 105 -6.82 -9.98 8.42
C ILE A 105 -6.28 -11.08 9.34
N ARG A 106 -5.82 -10.72 10.55
CA ARG A 106 -5.39 -11.70 11.55
C ARG A 106 -6.54 -12.61 11.98
N LYS A 107 -7.77 -12.09 12.11
CA LYS A 107 -8.96 -12.91 12.38
C LYS A 107 -9.25 -13.85 11.21
N MET A 108 -9.28 -13.33 9.98
CA MET A 108 -9.54 -14.12 8.77
C MET A 108 -8.53 -15.27 8.61
N ASP A 109 -7.24 -15.00 8.83
CA ASP A 109 -6.16 -15.98 8.76
C ASP A 109 -6.32 -17.09 9.84
N LYS A 110 -6.60 -16.70 11.10
CA LYS A 110 -6.89 -17.67 12.18
C LYS A 110 -8.08 -18.57 11.86
N THR A 111 -9.10 -18.05 11.17
CA THR A 111 -10.29 -18.81 10.76
C THR A 111 -10.13 -19.55 9.43
N GLY A 112 -8.92 -19.61 8.87
CA GLY A 112 -8.63 -20.36 7.64
C GLY A 112 -9.22 -19.74 6.36
N GLN A 113 -9.56 -18.46 6.37
CA GLN A 113 -10.10 -17.71 5.22
C GLN A 113 -9.00 -17.10 4.33
N ILE A 114 -7.74 -17.22 4.74
CA ILE A 114 -6.57 -16.73 4.01
C ILE A 114 -5.73 -17.92 3.53
N ASP A 115 -5.12 -17.81 2.35
CA ASP A 115 -4.22 -18.78 1.76
C ASP A 115 -3.02 -18.06 1.07
N PRO A 116 -1.76 -18.32 1.44
CA PRO A 116 -1.29 -19.33 2.40
C PRO A 116 -1.58 -18.95 3.86
N LYS A 117 -1.69 -19.98 4.71
CA LYS A 117 -1.87 -19.80 6.17
C LYS A 117 -0.70 -19.04 6.76
N GLY A 118 -0.99 -18.07 7.63
CA GLY A 118 0.03 -17.23 8.28
C GLY A 118 0.40 -15.98 7.50
N TYR A 119 -0.20 -15.74 6.32
CA TYR A 119 0.03 -14.53 5.52
C TYR A 119 -0.22 -13.23 6.30
N SER A 120 -1.08 -13.22 7.33
CA SER A 120 -1.25 -12.04 8.19
C SER A 120 0.04 -11.62 8.89
N LYS A 121 0.97 -12.54 9.18
CA LYS A 121 2.30 -12.22 9.73
C LYS A 121 3.23 -11.65 8.65
N THR A 122 3.25 -12.25 7.47
CA THR A 122 4.02 -11.73 6.32
C THR A 122 3.59 -10.31 5.99
N LEU A 123 2.28 -10.04 5.94
CA LEU A 123 1.76 -8.70 5.69
C LEU A 123 2.16 -7.71 6.79
N LEU A 124 2.12 -8.14 8.07
CA LEU A 124 2.60 -7.31 9.18
C LEU A 124 4.07 -6.91 8.98
N GLU A 125 4.94 -7.88 8.70
CA GLU A 125 6.37 -7.66 8.48
C GLU A 125 6.60 -6.69 7.32
N MET A 126 5.90 -6.89 6.20
CA MET A 126 5.97 -5.99 5.05
C MET A 126 5.59 -4.55 5.41
N ILE A 127 4.47 -4.34 6.12
CA ILE A 127 4.03 -3.00 6.52
C ILE A 127 4.99 -2.34 7.50
N VAL A 128 5.53 -3.10 8.47
CA VAL A 128 6.53 -2.58 9.42
C VAL A 128 7.82 -2.16 8.71
N VAL A 129 8.32 -2.99 7.79
CA VAL A 129 9.52 -2.66 6.99
C VAL A 129 9.26 -1.42 6.13
N PHE A 130 8.08 -1.32 5.51
CA PHE A 130 7.73 -0.17 4.67
C PHE A 130 7.66 1.13 5.48
N ILE A 131 6.97 1.13 6.62
CA ILE A 131 6.94 2.27 7.55
C ILE A 131 8.35 2.62 8.04
N GLY A 132 9.14 1.63 8.45
CA GLY A 132 10.51 1.82 8.91
C GLY A 132 11.39 2.48 7.83
N GLY A 133 11.26 2.05 6.58
CA GLY A 133 11.93 2.67 5.43
C GLY A 133 11.58 4.15 5.26
N PHE A 134 10.30 4.51 5.31
CA PHE A 134 9.89 5.93 5.23
C PHE A 134 10.37 6.75 6.43
N ILE A 135 10.35 6.19 7.63
CA ILE A 135 10.88 6.88 8.82
C ILE A 135 12.38 7.17 8.64
N ILE A 136 13.16 6.20 8.15
CA ILE A 136 14.60 6.39 7.89
C ILE A 136 14.81 7.52 6.86
N ILE A 137 14.08 7.47 5.74
CA ILE A 137 14.16 8.51 4.69
C ILE A 137 13.79 9.88 5.25
N PHE A 138 12.70 9.96 6.01
CA PHE A 138 12.24 11.20 6.66
C PHE A 138 13.30 11.75 7.61
N VAL A 139 13.88 10.92 8.49
CA VAL A 139 14.91 11.36 9.44
C VAL A 139 16.15 11.86 8.72
N ILE A 140 16.62 11.15 7.68
CA ILE A 140 17.78 11.59 6.89
C ILE A 140 17.47 12.91 6.19
N GLY A 141 16.31 13.03 5.54
CA GLY A 141 15.89 14.26 4.88
C GLY A 141 15.75 15.44 5.84
N LEU A 142 15.20 15.21 7.03
CA LEU A 142 15.05 16.23 8.07
C LEU A 142 16.42 16.69 8.58
N LEU A 143 17.34 15.77 8.85
CA LEU A 143 18.70 16.11 9.27
C LEU A 143 19.45 16.89 8.18
N GLN A 144 19.23 16.58 6.91
CA GLN A 144 19.80 17.35 5.80
C GLN A 144 19.20 18.75 5.74
N TYR A 145 17.88 18.88 5.87
CA TYR A 145 17.17 20.16 5.89
C TYR A 145 17.64 21.08 7.02
N LEU A 146 17.79 20.54 8.24
CA LEU A 146 18.22 21.32 9.43
C LEU A 146 19.70 21.72 9.43
N ARG A 147 20.53 21.12 8.54
CA ARG A 147 21.96 21.44 8.41
C ARG A 147 22.24 22.52 7.35
N VAL A 148 21.23 22.87 6.57
CA VAL A 148 21.26 23.96 5.57
C VAL A 148 20.77 25.23 6.23
#